data_AF-A0A822Z892-F1
#
_entry.id   AF-A0A822Z892-F1
#
_cell.length_a   1.000
_cell.length_b   1.000
_cell.length_c   1.000
_cell.angle_alpha   90.00
_cell.angle_beta   90.00
_cell.angle_gamma   90.00
#
_symmetry.space_group_name_H-M   'P 1'
#
loop_
_entity.id
_entity.type
_entity.pdbx_description
1 polymer ?
#
loop_
_entity_poly.entity_id
_entity_poly.type
_entity_poly.pdbx_seq_one_letter_code
_entity_poly.pdbx_strand_id
1 'polypeptide(L)'
;MEIKSLLLLVSLLAYSFILLDGVSGTARPSRSLLGGWKPIVDVDDPFIHEIAEYAISQHNKEAKTKLVPNELIQGETQAAGGGTSYRLIIAAKEGSAIKKYEAVVLEKGGTPSSLTSFRQI
;
A
#
# COMPACT_ATOMS: atom_id res chain seq x y z
N MET A 1 16.33 -22.22 30.81
CA MET A 1 14.97 -21.90 30.31
C MET A 1 15.13 -21.72 28.81
N GLU A 2 14.69 -22.69 28.01
CA GLU A 2 14.95 -22.73 26.58
C GLU A 2 14.15 -21.66 25.83
N ILE A 3 14.71 -21.11 24.75
CA ILE A 3 14.09 -20.04 23.93
C ILE A 3 12.69 -20.46 23.44
N LYS A 4 12.47 -21.76 23.20
CA LYS A 4 11.15 -22.31 22.87
C LYS A 4 10.11 -22.18 24.00
N SER A 5 10.51 -22.33 25.26
CA SER A 5 9.61 -22.13 26.41
C SER A 5 9.28 -20.65 26.61
N LEU A 6 10.21 -19.74 26.29
CA LEU A 6 9.95 -18.30 26.31
C LEU A 6 8.93 -17.90 25.23
N LEU A 7 9.07 -18.44 24.01
CA LEU A 7 8.13 -18.18 22.91
C LEU A 7 6.72 -18.73 23.19
N LEU A 8 6.61 -19.90 23.84
CA LEU A 8 5.33 -20.47 24.24
C LEU A 8 4.63 -19.64 25.33
N LEU A 9 5.38 -19.10 26.30
CA LEU A 9 4.85 -18.23 27.35
C LEU A 9 4.34 -16.88 26.80
N VAL A 10 5.05 -16.30 25.84
CA VAL A 10 4.62 -15.06 25.17
C VAL A 10 3.33 -15.28 24.36
N SER A 11 3.19 -16.44 23.71
CA SER A 11 1.96 -16.80 22.98
C SER A 11 0.73 -16.95 23.89
N LEU A 12 0.91 -17.57 25.07
CA LEU A 12 -0.14 -17.72 26.08
C LEU A 12 -0.59 -16.38 26.67
N LEU A 13 0.33 -15.44 26.88
CA LEU A 13 0.01 -14.08 27.33
C LEU A 13 -0.69 -13.24 26.25
N ALA A 14 -0.43 -13.50 24.97
CA ALA A 14 -1.13 -12.85 23.86
C ALA A 14 -2.58 -13.35 23.71
N TYR A 15 -2.85 -14.61 24.07
CA TYR A 15 -4.19 -15.21 23.96
C TYR A 15 -5.14 -14.74 25.08
N SER A 16 -4.63 -14.51 26.30
CA SER A 16 -5.43 -14.01 27.41
C SER A 16 -5.87 -12.54 27.25
N PHE A 17 -5.18 -11.77 26.40
CA PHE A 17 -5.56 -10.39 26.06
C PHE A 17 -6.77 -10.32 25.11
N ILE A 18 -7.15 -11.42 24.47
CA ILE A 18 -8.22 -11.46 23.44
C ILE A 18 -9.62 -11.66 24.06
N LEU A 19 -9.72 -12.09 25.32
CA LEU A 19 -10.99 -12.55 25.90
C LEU A 19 -11.77 -11.51 26.72
N LEU A 20 -11.34 -10.24 26.75
CA LEU A 20 -12.01 -9.22 27.54
C LEU A 20 -12.13 -7.91 26.77
N ASP A 21 -13.23 -7.73 26.02
CA ASP A 21 -13.74 -6.39 25.66
C ASP A 21 -15.22 -6.47 25.26
N GLY A 22 -16.07 -6.45 26.29
CA GLY A 22 -17.51 -6.22 26.17
C GLY A 22 -17.83 -4.74 25.95
N VAL A 23 -18.79 -4.49 25.05
CA VAL A 23 -19.73 -3.35 24.96
C VAL A 23 -19.24 -1.95 25.38
N SER A 24 -19.15 -1.04 24.39
CA SER A 24 -19.94 0.19 24.34
C SER A 24 -19.68 0.95 23.04
N GLY A 25 -20.77 1.46 22.44
CA GLY A 25 -20.77 2.13 21.15
C GLY A 25 -20.29 3.57 21.23
N THR A 26 -19.22 3.86 20.49
CA THR A 26 -18.91 5.13 19.83
C THR A 26 -18.07 4.74 18.61
N ALA A 27 -18.29 5.36 17.45
CA ALA A 27 -17.66 5.02 16.18
C ALA A 27 -16.17 4.66 16.35
N ARG A 28 -15.83 3.38 16.18
CA ARG A 28 -14.46 2.89 16.29
C ARG A 28 -13.75 3.23 14.97
N PRO A 29 -12.55 3.83 14.98
CA PRO A 29 -11.69 3.72 13.80
C PRO A 29 -11.51 2.23 13.55
N SER A 30 -11.75 1.78 12.32
CA SER A 30 -11.64 0.37 11.94
C SER A 30 -10.26 -0.13 12.36
N ARG A 31 -10.22 -0.88 13.46
CA ARG A 31 -9.02 -1.54 13.95
C ARG A 31 -8.73 -2.65 12.95
N SER A 32 -8.01 -2.30 11.89
CA SER A 32 -7.48 -3.23 10.90
C SER A 32 -6.61 -4.22 11.65
N LEU A 33 -7.13 -5.42 11.84
CA LEU A 33 -6.42 -6.56 12.37
C LEU A 33 -5.28 -6.87 11.39
N LEU A 34 -4.04 -6.55 11.80
CA LEU A 34 -2.75 -7.05 11.28
C LEU A 34 -2.68 -7.25 9.74
N GLY A 35 -2.12 -6.26 9.02
CA GLY A 35 -1.71 -6.39 7.62
C GLY A 35 -2.51 -5.59 6.59
N GLY A 36 -3.25 -4.55 6.99
CA GLY A 36 -4.01 -3.70 6.07
C GLY A 36 -3.20 -2.62 5.35
N TRP A 37 -3.79 -2.07 4.30
CA TRP A 37 -3.31 -0.85 3.64
C TRP A 37 -3.35 0.34 4.61
N LYS A 38 -2.29 1.15 4.59
CA LYS A 38 -2.15 2.34 5.44
C LYS A 38 -2.03 3.58 4.55
N PRO A 39 -2.78 4.66 4.81
CA PRO A 39 -2.70 5.86 4.00
C PRO A 39 -1.28 6.47 4.05
N ILE A 40 -0.83 6.98 2.92
CA ILE A 40 0.35 7.84 2.79
C ILE A 40 -0.08 9.25 3.19
N VAL A 41 0.64 9.84 4.15
CA VAL A 41 0.31 11.18 4.67
C VAL A 41 0.83 12.27 3.75
N ASP A 42 2.06 12.11 3.28
CA ASP A 42 2.71 13.04 2.37
C ASP A 42 2.81 12.41 0.98
N VAL A 43 1.87 12.77 0.12
CA VAL A 43 1.86 12.31 -1.28
C VAL A 43 2.85 13.11 -2.13
N ASP A 44 3.29 14.27 -1.66
CA ASP A 44 4.27 15.12 -2.35
C ASP A 44 5.72 14.66 -2.06
N ASP A 45 5.91 13.62 -1.25
CA ASP A 45 7.20 12.98 -1.02
C ASP A 45 7.80 12.54 -2.38
N PRO A 46 9.02 12.99 -2.72
CA PRO A 46 9.66 12.68 -4.00
C PRO A 46 9.74 11.19 -4.34
N PHE A 47 9.86 10.32 -3.33
CA PHE A 47 9.90 8.88 -3.53
C PHE A 47 8.54 8.32 -3.98
N ILE A 48 7.44 8.90 -3.50
CA ILE A 48 6.10 8.49 -3.91
C ILE A 48 5.83 8.92 -5.35
N HIS A 49 6.32 10.10 -5.75
CA HIS A 49 6.34 10.53 -7.15
C HIS A 49 7.17 9.60 -8.04
N GLU A 50 8.35 9.16 -7.59
CA GLU A 50 9.17 8.18 -8.32
C GLU A 50 8.42 6.86 -8.56
N ILE A 51 7.70 6.37 -7.54
CA ILE A 51 6.86 5.16 -7.67
C ILE A 51 5.72 5.38 -8.67
N ALA A 52 5.07 6.55 -8.66
CA ALA A 52 4.00 6.89 -9.61
C ALA A 52 4.51 6.97 -11.05
N GLU A 53 5.67 7.59 -11.27
CA GLU A 53 6.34 7.67 -12.57
C GLU A 53 6.74 6.29 -13.07
N TYR A 54 7.31 5.47 -12.20
CA TYR A 54 7.62 4.08 -12.51
C TYR A 54 6.36 3.32 -12.96
N ALA A 55 5.24 3.46 -12.25
CA ALA A 55 3.99 2.78 -12.59
C ALA A 55 3.49 3.15 -13.99
N ILE A 56 3.43 4.45 -14.31
CA ILE A 56 2.99 4.93 -15.62
C ILE A 56 3.97 4.49 -16.71
N SER A 57 5.28 4.57 -16.47
CA SER A 57 6.30 4.16 -17.43
C SER A 57 6.21 2.67 -17.74
N GLN A 58 6.09 1.80 -16.73
CA GLN A 58 5.94 0.35 -16.94
C GLN A 58 4.64 0.05 -17.68
N HIS A 59 3.51 0.65 -17.29
CA HIS A 59 2.25 0.45 -17.99
C HIS A 59 2.32 0.88 -19.46
N ASN A 60 2.85 2.08 -19.74
CA ASN A 60 3.02 2.57 -21.11
C ASN A 60 3.87 1.63 -21.96
N LYS A 61 4.94 1.08 -21.39
CA LYS A 61 5.81 0.11 -22.05
C LYS A 61 5.09 -1.21 -22.34
N GLU A 62 4.37 -1.77 -21.38
CA GLU A 62 3.71 -3.07 -21.49
C GLU A 62 2.45 -3.01 -22.36
N ALA A 63 1.58 -2.03 -22.13
CA ALA A 63 0.32 -1.84 -22.84
C ALA A 63 0.45 -1.07 -24.15
N LYS A 64 1.65 -0.56 -24.47
CA LYS A 64 1.93 0.30 -25.63
C LYS A 64 1.06 1.57 -25.65
N THR A 65 0.79 2.11 -24.47
CA THR A 65 0.02 3.35 -24.26
C THR A 65 0.95 4.55 -24.11
N LYS A 66 0.38 5.76 -24.04
CA LYS A 66 1.10 7.04 -23.91
C LYS A 66 0.46 7.92 -22.85
N LEU A 67 0.19 7.35 -21.68
CA LEU A 67 -0.34 8.09 -20.54
C LEU A 67 0.71 9.10 -20.05
N VAL A 68 0.27 10.33 -19.81
CA VAL A 68 1.14 11.38 -19.23
C VAL A 68 0.69 11.64 -17.80
N PRO A 69 1.57 11.52 -16.78
CA PRO A 69 1.22 11.84 -15.40
C PRO A 69 0.64 13.27 -15.29
N ASN A 70 -0.40 13.44 -14.48
CA ASN A 70 -1.00 14.75 -14.22
C ASN A 70 -0.95 15.10 -12.73
N GLU A 71 -1.42 14.19 -11.87
CA GLU A 71 -1.51 14.42 -10.43
C GLU A 71 -1.51 13.09 -9.68
N LEU A 72 -0.81 13.04 -8.55
CA LEU A 72 -0.93 11.96 -7.58
C LEU A 72 -1.97 12.37 -6.54
N ILE A 73 -3.10 11.66 -6.48
CA ILE A 73 -4.26 12.08 -5.69
C ILE A 73 -4.15 11.56 -4.26
N GLN A 74 -3.79 10.29 -4.10
CA GLN A 74 -3.66 9.62 -2.81
C GLN A 74 -2.84 8.35 -2.97
N GLY A 75 -2.34 7.82 -1.86
CA GLY A 75 -1.72 6.52 -1.86
C GLY A 75 -1.86 5.80 -0.53
N GLU A 76 -1.64 4.49 -0.58
CA GLU A 76 -1.61 3.61 0.56
C GLU A 76 -0.38 2.69 0.49
N THR A 77 0.11 2.24 1.63
CA THR A 77 1.20 1.27 1.74
C THR A 77 0.77 0.01 2.46
N GLN A 78 1.36 -1.12 2.09
CA GLN A 78 1.20 -2.39 2.78
C GLN A 78 2.53 -3.13 2.80
N ALA A 79 2.92 -3.66 3.97
CA ALA A 79 4.10 -4.51 4.05
C ALA A 79 3.86 -5.80 3.24
N ALA A 80 4.78 -6.11 2.33
CA ALA A 80 4.78 -7.34 1.54
C ALA A 80 6.05 -8.15 1.87
N GLY A 81 6.04 -9.47 1.67
CA GLY A 81 7.17 -10.34 2.04
C GLY A 81 8.50 -9.88 1.41
N GLY A 82 9.31 -9.16 2.18
CA GLY A 82 10.59 -8.58 1.75
C GLY A 82 10.54 -7.22 1.05
N GLY A 83 9.44 -6.46 1.16
CA GLY A 83 9.32 -5.13 0.56
C GLY A 83 8.05 -4.37 0.98
N THR A 84 7.74 -3.29 0.27
CA THR A 84 6.55 -2.46 0.53
C THR A 84 5.72 -2.36 -0.74
N SER A 85 4.44 -2.70 -0.66
CA SER A 85 3.50 -2.42 -1.75
C SER A 85 2.92 -1.03 -1.60
N TYR A 86 2.92 -0.27 -2.68
CA TYR A 86 2.33 1.06 -2.79
C TYR A 86 1.13 0.98 -3.72
N ARG A 87 -0.06 1.33 -3.22
CA ARG A 87 -1.27 1.50 -4.02
C ARG A 87 -1.47 2.99 -4.21
N LEU A 88 -1.36 3.48 -5.43
CA LEU A 88 -1.46 4.89 -5.76
C LEU A 88 -2.68 5.14 -6.64
N ILE A 89 -3.37 6.24 -6.39
CA ILE A 89 -4.42 6.76 -7.27
C ILE A 89 -3.84 7.94 -8.03
N ILE A 90 -3.70 7.78 -9.35
CA ILE A 90 -3.00 8.71 -10.23
C ILE A 90 -3.98 9.24 -11.27
N ALA A 91 -4.08 10.56 -11.40
CA ALA A 91 -4.66 11.17 -12.58
C ALA A 91 -3.61 11.22 -13.69
N ALA A 92 -3.96 10.73 -14.87
CA ALA A 92 -3.11 10.79 -16.05
C ALA A 92 -3.91 11.24 -17.28
N LYS A 93 -3.23 11.93 -18.18
CA LYS A 93 -3.78 12.31 -19.47
C LYS A 93 -3.68 11.15 -20.44
N GLU A 94 -4.80 10.83 -21.07
CA GLU A 94 -4.90 9.90 -22.20
C GLU A 94 -5.45 10.69 -23.40
N GLY A 95 -4.55 11.18 -24.25
CA GLY A 95 -4.90 12.16 -25.27
C GLY A 95 -5.37 13.47 -24.64
N SER A 96 -6.62 13.88 -24.91
CA SER A 96 -7.23 15.09 -24.36
C SER A 96 -7.99 14.87 -23.05
N ALA A 97 -8.22 13.61 -22.65
CA ALA A 97 -8.98 13.29 -21.45
C ALA A 97 -8.05 13.10 -20.24
N ILE A 98 -8.48 13.55 -19.06
CA ILE A 98 -7.86 13.18 -17.78
C ILE A 98 -8.67 12.02 -17.20
N LYS A 99 -7.98 10.93 -16.87
CA LYS A 99 -8.56 9.72 -16.29
C LYS A 99 -7.82 9.36 -15.00
N LYS A 100 -8.49 8.62 -14.11
CA LYS A 100 -7.91 8.12 -12.87
C LYS A 100 -7.52 6.66 -13.02
N TYR A 101 -6.41 6.31 -12.42
CA TYR A 101 -5.86 4.97 -12.43
C TYR A 101 -5.46 4.57 -11.01
N GLU A 102 -5.75 3.33 -10.64
CA GLU A 102 -5.11 2.70 -9.50
C GLU A 102 -3.90 1.90 -10.00
N ALA A 103 -2.74 2.19 -9.44
CA ALA A 103 -1.51 1.44 -9.66
C ALA A 103 -1.04 0.80 -8.36
N VAL A 104 -0.64 -0.47 -8.42
CA VAL A 104 0.02 -1.15 -7.30
C VAL A 104 1.45 -1.49 -7.70
N VAL A 105 2.42 -0.94 -7.00
CA VAL A 105 3.86 -1.16 -7.24
C VAL A 105 4.48 -1.81 -6.01
N LEU A 106 5.31 -2.82 -6.24
CA LEU A 106 6.14 -3.41 -5.20
C LEU A 106 7.50 -2.71 -5.19
N GLU A 107 7.88 -2.19 -4.03
CA GLU A 107 9.19 -1.60 -3.73
C GLU A 107 10.02 -2.63 -2.96
N LYS A 108 11.31 -2.73 -3.30
CA LYS A 108 12.29 -3.53 -2.56
C LYS A 108 13.63 -2.79 -2.50
N GLY A 109 14.17 -2.64 -1.29
CA GLY A 109 15.51 -2.07 -1.09
C GLY A 109 15.62 -0.57 -1.40
N GLY A 110 14.52 0.17 -1.32
CA GLY A 110 14.45 1.60 -1.63
C GLY A 110 14.26 1.89 -3.11
N THR A 111 13.80 0.93 -3.91
CA THR A 111 13.61 1.10 -5.36
C THR A 111 12.32 0.43 -5.84
N PRO A 112 11.55 1.05 -6.75
CA PRO A 112 10.43 0.41 -7.43
C PRO A 112 10.90 -0.87 -8.17
N SER A 113 10.36 -2.03 -7.80
CA SER A 113 10.81 -3.34 -8.29
C SER A 113 9.89 -3.90 -9.37
N SER A 114 8.57 -3.85 -9.18
CA SER A 114 7.62 -4.38 -10.16
C SER A 114 6.25 -3.70 -10.12
N LEU A 115 5.66 -3.46 -11.28
CA LEU A 115 4.25 -3.08 -11.41
C LEU A 115 3.37 -4.33 -11.22
N THR A 116 2.63 -4.37 -10.12
CA THR A 116 1.78 -5.53 -9.75
C THR A 116 0.40 -5.44 -10.40
N SER A 117 -0.17 -4.23 -10.47
CA SER A 117 -1.41 -3.99 -11.20
C SER A 117 -1.53 -2.54 -11.64
N PHE A 118 -2.27 -2.31 -12.72
CA PHE A 118 -2.61 -0.98 -13.21
C PHE A 118 -3.99 -1.04 -13.86
N ARG A 119 -4.96 -0.26 -13.34
CA ARG A 119 -6.32 -0.23 -13.89
C ARG A 119 -6.91 1.17 -13.85
N GLN A 120 -7.70 1.51 -14.86
CA GLN A 120 -8.54 2.71 -14.82
C GLN A 120 -9.64 2.53 -13.76
N ILE A 121 -9.99 3.59 -13.04
CA ILE A 121 -11.08 3.61 -12.05
C ILE A 121 -12.07 4.75 -12.31
#